data_AF-A0A9D6J948-F1
#
_entry.id   AF-A0A9D6J948-F1
#
_cell.length_a   1.000
_cell.length_b   1.000
_cell.length_c   1.000
_cell.angle_alpha   90.00
_cell.angle_beta   90.00
_cell.angle_gamma   90.00
#
_symmetry.space_group_name_H-M   'P 1'
#
loop_
_entity.id
_entity.type
_entity.pdbx_description
1 polymer ?
#
loop_
_entity_poly.entity_id
_entity_poly.type
_entity_poly.pdbx_seq_one_letter_code
_entity_poly.pdbx_strand_id
1 'polypeptide(L)'
;MLCTTADPEDGLISAGEKGFQLTWMDAKVDDWVVTPREGKPVEINALWYNSLKIFEMLGEKFGSEVHEYSLLARQVKTSFRKAFWNNQSRCLYDNIQPNNEPDVSIRPNQIFSVFLPFSILEPFQESAIVDVVFKHLYTSMGLRSLSPEDPKYVGKYSGGRKDRDGAYH
;
A
#
# COMPACT_ATOMS: atom_id res chain seq x y z
N MET A 1 16.69 -2.31 15.00
CA MET A 1 16.91 -2.53 13.56
C MET A 1 15.73 -1.90 12.85
N LEU A 2 15.92 -1.00 11.89
CA LEU A 2 14.79 -0.43 11.15
C LEU A 2 14.20 -1.54 10.29
N CYS A 3 12.97 -1.95 10.58
CA CYS A 3 12.28 -3.05 9.91
C CYS A 3 11.73 -2.64 8.53
N THR A 4 12.34 -1.62 7.93
CA THR A 4 11.98 -0.99 6.67
C THR A 4 13.26 -0.58 5.93
N THR A 5 13.45 -1.04 4.70
CA THR A 5 14.61 -0.68 3.87
C THR A 5 14.16 -0.33 2.46
N ALA A 6 14.81 0.65 1.84
CA ALA A 6 14.69 0.86 0.40
C ALA A 6 15.48 -0.24 -0.32
N ASP A 7 14.83 -0.91 -1.26
CA ASP A 7 15.47 -1.88 -2.14
C ASP A 7 16.33 -1.12 -3.17
N PRO A 8 17.64 -1.39 -3.27
CA PRO A 8 18.52 -0.65 -4.17
C PRO A 8 18.21 -0.87 -5.65
N GLU A 9 17.57 -2.00 -6.01
CA GLU A 9 17.28 -2.30 -7.42
C GLU A 9 16.10 -1.48 -7.94
N ASP A 10 15.08 -1.26 -7.12
CA ASP A 10 13.82 -0.65 -7.56
C ASP A 10 13.41 0.61 -6.79
N GLY A 11 14.12 0.94 -5.71
CA GLY A 11 13.89 2.11 -4.86
C GLY A 11 12.69 1.99 -3.92
N LEU A 12 11.93 0.89 -4.00
CA LEU A 12 10.71 0.68 -3.22
C LEU A 12 11.06 0.31 -1.78
N ILE A 13 10.23 0.76 -0.84
CA ILE A 13 10.35 0.38 0.56
C ILE A 13 9.80 -1.03 0.75
N SER A 14 10.69 -1.92 1.17
CA SER A 14 10.34 -3.19 1.78
C SER A 14 10.20 -3.00 3.28
N ALA A 15 9.05 -3.40 3.82
CA ALA A 15 8.69 -3.34 5.22
C ALA A 15 8.27 -4.74 5.71
N GLY A 16 8.74 -5.11 6.89
CA GLY A 16 8.29 -6.30 7.58
C GLY A 16 9.44 -7.13 8.14
N GLU A 17 9.14 -7.79 9.24
CA GLU A 17 9.98 -8.82 9.85
C GLU A 17 9.04 -9.93 10.30
N LYS A 18 9.46 -11.19 10.16
CA LYS A 18 8.65 -12.34 10.55
C LYS A 18 8.19 -12.20 12.00
N GLY A 19 6.87 -12.13 12.20
CA GLY A 19 6.25 -12.01 13.53
C GLY A 19 5.86 -10.60 13.97
N PHE A 20 6.17 -9.57 13.16
CA PHE A 20 5.82 -8.17 13.41
C PHE A 20 4.80 -7.63 12.40
N GLN A 21 3.94 -6.71 12.84
CA GLN A 21 3.01 -5.98 11.99
C GLN A 21 3.40 -4.51 11.98
N LEU A 22 3.80 -4.03 10.81
CA LEU A 22 4.34 -2.68 10.62
C LEU A 22 3.40 -1.78 9.80
N THR A 23 2.23 -2.29 9.43
CA THR A 23 1.18 -1.52 8.74
C THR A 23 0.01 -1.33 9.70
N TRP A 24 -0.87 -0.36 9.42
CA TRP A 24 -2.06 -0.12 10.24
C TRP A 24 -3.04 -1.31 10.30
N MET A 25 -2.93 -2.27 9.37
CA MET A 25 -3.66 -3.54 9.42
C MET A 25 -2.93 -4.55 10.32
N ASP A 26 -2.93 -4.31 11.63
CA ASP A 26 -2.05 -4.93 12.64
C ASP A 26 -2.75 -5.89 13.62
N ALA A 27 -3.81 -6.58 13.18
CA ALA A 27 -4.48 -7.57 14.02
C ALA A 27 -3.65 -8.86 14.19
N LYS A 28 -3.34 -9.24 15.44
CA LYS A 28 -2.60 -10.47 15.79
C LYS A 28 -3.29 -11.22 16.93
N VAL A 29 -3.41 -12.54 16.79
CA VAL A 29 -3.91 -13.44 17.84
C VAL A 29 -2.82 -14.42 18.21
N ASP A 30 -2.25 -14.27 19.40
CA ASP A 30 -1.08 -15.03 19.85
C ASP A 30 0.06 -14.92 18.84
N ASP A 31 0.42 -15.99 18.11
CA ASP A 31 1.43 -15.96 17.04
C ASP A 31 0.84 -15.77 15.63
N TRP A 32 -0.49 -15.78 15.50
CA TRP A 32 -1.16 -15.64 14.21
C TRP A 32 -1.31 -14.17 13.81
N VAL A 33 -0.55 -13.77 12.80
CA VAL A 33 -0.71 -12.50 12.07
C VAL A 33 -1.89 -12.64 11.11
N VAL A 34 -2.97 -11.90 11.34
CA VAL A 34 -4.24 -12.03 10.60
C VAL A 34 -4.09 -11.48 9.18
N THR A 35 -3.48 -10.30 9.06
CA THR A 35 -3.25 -9.59 7.80
C THR A 35 -1.74 -9.35 7.58
N PRO A 36 -0.99 -10.39 7.18
CA PRO A 36 0.44 -10.24 6.93
C PRO A 36 0.66 -9.38 5.69
N ARG A 37 1.41 -8.29 5.85
CA ARG A 37 1.78 -7.35 4.77
C ARG A 37 3.29 -7.09 4.77
N GLU A 38 4.05 -8.17 4.98
CA GLU A 38 5.49 -8.18 4.79
C GLU A 38 5.81 -8.07 3.30
N GLY A 39 6.87 -7.34 2.94
CA GLY A 39 7.24 -7.05 1.56
C GLY A 39 7.08 -5.57 1.26
N LYS A 40 6.43 -5.20 0.17
CA LYS A 40 6.29 -3.79 -0.26
C LYS A 40 4.81 -3.38 -0.20
N PRO A 41 4.31 -2.84 0.93
CA PRO A 41 2.92 -2.36 1.03
C PRO A 41 2.68 -1.17 0.10
N VAL A 42 1.52 -1.15 -0.55
CA VAL A 42 1.18 -0.15 -1.57
C VAL A 42 1.17 1.27 -1.02
N GLU A 43 0.60 1.50 0.16
CA GLU A 43 0.46 2.84 0.74
C GLU A 43 1.78 3.39 1.27
N ILE A 44 2.66 2.52 1.80
CA ILE A 44 3.99 2.92 2.25
C ILE A 44 4.80 3.43 1.06
N ASN A 45 4.71 2.75 -0.09
CA ASN A 45 5.43 3.16 -1.28
C ASN A 45 4.84 4.42 -1.94
N ALA A 46 3.52 4.62 -1.87
CA ALA A 46 2.88 5.86 -2.31
C ALA A 46 3.31 7.07 -1.44
N LEU A 47 3.36 6.88 -0.12
CA LEU A 47 3.86 7.89 0.84
C LEU A 47 5.35 8.15 0.65
N TRP A 48 6.14 7.12 0.36
CA TRP A 48 7.57 7.25 0.11
C TRP A 48 7.86 8.12 -1.10
N TYR A 49 7.22 7.83 -2.24
CA TYR A 49 7.33 8.68 -3.42
C TYR A 49 6.95 10.13 -3.13
N ASN A 50 5.84 10.35 -2.42
CA ASN A 50 5.41 11.69 -2.05
C ASN A 50 6.43 12.40 -1.15
N SER A 51 7.04 11.68 -0.21
CA SER A 51 8.10 12.22 0.65
C SER A 51 9.30 12.68 -0.16
N LEU A 52 9.76 11.87 -1.13
CA LEU A 52 10.85 12.25 -2.04
C LEU A 52 10.51 13.50 -2.86
N LYS A 53 9.28 13.58 -3.38
CA LYS A 53 8.81 14.75 -4.14
C LYS A 53 8.69 16.00 -3.27
N ILE A 54 8.31 15.86 -2.00
CA ILE A 54 8.29 16.97 -1.04
C ILE A 54 9.73 17.44 -0.76
N PHE A 55 10.68 16.53 -0.55
CA PHE A 55 12.08 16.90 -0.34
C PHE A 55 12.69 17.61 -1.54
N GLU A 56 12.41 17.13 -2.76
CA GLU A 56 12.79 17.82 -4.00
C GLU A 56 12.20 19.24 -4.05
N MET A 57 10.88 19.39 -3.84
CA MET A 57 10.22 20.70 -3.84
C MET A 57 10.78 21.66 -2.78
N LEU A 58 11.03 21.18 -1.56
CA LEU A 58 11.58 21.99 -0.49
C LEU A 58 13.05 22.37 -0.76
N GLY A 59 13.85 21.43 -1.26
CA GLY A 59 15.24 21.69 -1.60
C GLY A 59 15.39 22.70 -2.73
N GLU A 60 14.56 22.61 -3.77
CA GLU A 60 14.48 23.63 -4.84
C GLU A 60 14.12 25.01 -4.26
N LYS A 61 13.15 25.06 -3.34
CA LYS A 61 12.70 26.31 -2.72
C LYS A 61 13.76 26.97 -1.84
N PHE A 62 14.59 26.19 -1.16
CA PHE A 62 15.57 26.68 -0.19
C PHE A 62 17.03 26.57 -0.66
N GLY A 63 17.26 26.21 -1.93
CA GLY A 63 18.61 26.13 -2.52
C GLY A 63 19.47 24.97 -1.99
N SER A 64 18.85 23.87 -1.58
CA SER A 64 19.56 22.63 -1.20
C SER A 64 19.78 21.71 -2.40
N GLU A 65 20.74 20.79 -2.31
CA GLU A 65 20.95 19.77 -3.34
C GLU A 65 19.80 18.75 -3.34
N VAL A 66 19.18 18.53 -4.49
CA VAL A 66 17.99 17.67 -4.64
C VAL A 66 18.18 16.50 -5.61
N HIS A 67 19.34 16.43 -6.29
CA HIS A 67 19.55 15.52 -7.41
C HIS A 67 19.27 14.06 -7.06
N GLU A 68 19.73 13.62 -5.88
CA GLU A 68 19.52 12.25 -5.38
C GLU A 68 18.04 11.95 -5.15
N TYR A 69 17.29 12.87 -4.53
CA TYR A 69 15.85 12.72 -4.31
C TYR A 69 15.07 12.68 -5.63
N SER A 70 15.41 13.55 -6.58
CA SER A 70 14.80 13.57 -7.92
C SER A 70 15.04 12.26 -8.68
N LEU A 71 16.27 11.72 -8.62
CA LEU A 71 16.61 10.47 -9.28
C LEU A 71 15.87 9.30 -8.66
N LEU A 72 15.87 9.21 -7.33
CA LEU A 72 15.19 8.14 -6.60
C LEU A 72 13.67 8.21 -6.80
N ALA A 73 13.07 9.41 -6.80
CA ALA A 73 11.64 9.58 -7.06
C ALA A 73 11.24 9.06 -8.46
N ARG A 74 12.09 9.28 -9.48
CA ARG A 74 11.85 8.74 -10.83
C ARG A 74 11.95 7.21 -10.88
N GLN A 75 12.94 6.63 -10.18
CA GLN A 75 13.09 5.18 -10.06
C GLN A 75 11.85 4.59 -9.37
N VAL A 76 11.49 5.09 -8.18
CA VAL A 76 10.32 4.66 -7.41
C VAL A 76 9.05 4.74 -8.23
N LYS A 77 8.80 5.84 -8.95
CA LYS A 77 7.61 5.99 -9.79
C LYS A 77 7.53 4.91 -10.88
N THR A 78 8.65 4.64 -11.53
CA THR A 78 8.74 3.64 -12.60
C THR A 78 8.51 2.24 -12.04
N SER A 79 9.22 1.90 -10.96
CA SER A 79 9.12 0.60 -10.28
C SER A 79 7.73 0.36 -9.71
N PHE A 80 7.14 1.36 -9.06
CA PHE A 80 5.81 1.26 -8.46
C PHE A 80 4.75 0.91 -9.49
N ARG A 81 4.73 1.65 -10.61
CA ARG A 81 3.75 1.41 -11.69
C ARG A 81 3.94 0.04 -12.32
N LYS A 82 5.17 -0.43 -12.46
CA LYS A 82 5.48 -1.76 -12.99
C LYS A 82 5.05 -2.88 -12.03
N ALA A 83 5.32 -2.72 -10.75
CA ALA A 83 5.12 -3.75 -9.74
C ALA A 83 3.66 -3.85 -9.28
N PHE A 84 3.00 -2.71 -9.03
CA PHE A 84 1.70 -2.70 -8.34
C PHE A 84 0.49 -2.68 -9.28
N TRP A 85 0.60 -2.28 -10.54
CA TRP A 85 -0.57 -2.16 -11.40
C TRP A 85 -1.11 -3.53 -11.84
N ASN A 86 -2.33 -3.86 -11.42
CA ASN A 86 -3.04 -5.05 -11.87
C ASN A 86 -3.95 -4.72 -13.06
N ASN A 87 -3.55 -5.15 -14.26
CA ASN A 87 -4.32 -4.93 -15.48
C ASN A 87 -5.69 -5.64 -15.49
N GLN A 88 -5.81 -6.79 -14.80
CA GLN A 88 -7.03 -7.59 -14.80
C GLN A 88 -8.12 -6.96 -13.93
N SER A 89 -7.77 -6.58 -12.69
CA SER A 89 -8.71 -5.93 -11.76
C SER A 89 -8.79 -4.41 -11.93
N ARG A 90 -7.93 -3.83 -12.78
CA ARG A 90 -7.86 -2.38 -13.05
C ARG A 90 -7.61 -1.55 -11.78
N CYS A 91 -6.82 -2.10 -10.85
CA CYS A 91 -6.51 -1.48 -9.56
C CYS A 91 -5.06 -1.81 -9.15
N LEU A 92 -4.63 -1.39 -7.95
CA LEU A 92 -3.32 -1.79 -7.45
C LEU A 92 -3.39 -3.12 -6.68
N TYR A 93 -2.32 -3.91 -6.76
CA TYR A 93 -2.02 -4.96 -5.79
C TYR A 93 -1.83 -4.32 -4.41
N ASP A 94 -2.29 -4.99 -3.35
CA ASP A 94 -2.23 -4.43 -2.00
C ASP A 94 -0.80 -4.43 -1.43
N ASN A 95 -0.01 -5.42 -1.82
CA ASN A 95 1.35 -5.66 -1.35
C ASN A 95 2.12 -6.46 -2.40
N ILE A 96 3.44 -6.27 -2.49
CA ILE A 96 4.34 -7.20 -3.18
C ILE A 96 5.06 -8.00 -2.12
N GLN A 97 4.83 -9.31 -2.05
CA GLN A 97 5.39 -10.16 -1.02
C GLN A 97 6.92 -10.32 -1.16
N PRO A 98 7.64 -10.81 -0.13
CA PRO A 98 9.11 -10.98 -0.20
C PRO A 98 9.59 -11.90 -1.32
N ASN A 99 8.74 -12.82 -1.78
CA ASN A 99 9.00 -13.70 -2.93
C ASN A 99 8.64 -13.06 -4.29
N ASN A 100 8.34 -11.75 -4.32
CA ASN A 100 7.85 -10.98 -5.47
C ASN A 100 6.46 -11.37 -5.98
N GLU A 101 5.70 -12.19 -5.26
CA GLU A 101 4.31 -12.48 -5.62
C GLU A 101 3.40 -11.30 -5.22
N PRO A 102 2.57 -10.78 -6.15
CA PRO A 102 1.63 -9.71 -5.83
C PRO A 102 0.43 -10.22 -5.03
N ASP A 103 0.01 -9.47 -4.02
CA ASP A 103 -1.27 -9.67 -3.34
C ASP A 103 -2.42 -9.03 -4.14
N VAL A 104 -3.30 -9.88 -4.67
CA VAL A 104 -4.42 -9.50 -5.52
C VAL A 104 -5.66 -9.05 -4.75
N SER A 105 -5.66 -9.15 -3.42
CA SER A 105 -6.78 -8.74 -2.58
C SER A 105 -7.09 -7.25 -2.78
N ILE A 106 -8.35 -6.94 -3.09
CA ILE A 106 -8.81 -5.56 -3.23
C ILE A 106 -9.01 -4.99 -1.83
N ARG A 107 -8.11 -4.10 -1.43
CA ARG A 107 -8.10 -3.40 -0.14
C ARG A 107 -8.12 -1.88 -0.34
N PRO A 108 -8.51 -1.10 0.69
CA PRO A 108 -8.62 0.35 0.57
C PRO A 108 -7.26 1.06 0.55
N ASN A 109 -6.17 0.38 0.89
CA ASN A 109 -4.81 0.96 0.99
C ASN A 109 -4.36 1.64 -0.30
N GLN A 110 -4.81 1.16 -1.46
CA GLN A 110 -4.51 1.79 -2.75
C GLN A 110 -4.99 3.23 -2.86
N ILE A 111 -5.98 3.68 -2.06
CA ILE A 111 -6.49 5.06 -2.13
C ILE A 111 -5.42 6.09 -1.77
N PHE A 112 -4.42 5.72 -0.96
CA PHE A 112 -3.25 6.55 -0.66
C PHE A 112 -2.47 6.92 -1.92
N SER A 113 -2.46 6.08 -2.96
CA SER A 113 -1.80 6.43 -4.22
C SER A 113 -2.52 7.51 -5.03
N VAL A 114 -3.77 7.84 -4.68
CA VAL A 114 -4.64 8.75 -5.43
C VAL A 114 -4.80 10.11 -4.76
N PHE A 115 -4.97 10.18 -3.43
CA PHE A 115 -5.26 11.46 -2.76
C PHE A 115 -4.03 12.31 -2.43
N LEU A 116 -2.82 11.76 -2.59
CA LEU A 116 -1.59 12.45 -2.22
C LEU A 116 -1.21 13.57 -3.22
N PRO A 117 -0.52 14.64 -2.79
CA PRO A 117 -0.27 15.83 -3.63
C PRO A 117 0.53 15.57 -4.90
N PHE A 118 1.43 14.58 -4.88
CA PHE A 118 2.23 14.19 -6.04
C PHE A 118 1.76 12.84 -6.56
N SER A 119 1.17 12.85 -7.75
CA SER A 119 0.69 11.62 -8.38
C SER A 119 1.86 10.70 -8.80
N ILE A 120 1.82 9.48 -8.27
CA ILE A 120 2.69 8.38 -8.69
C ILE A 120 2.10 7.61 -9.89
N LEU A 121 0.82 7.82 -10.21
CA LEU A 121 0.05 7.08 -11.21
C LEU A 121 -0.22 7.92 -12.46
N GLU A 122 -0.74 7.28 -13.50
CA GLU A 122 -1.34 8.01 -14.63
C GLU A 122 -2.81 8.36 -14.30
N PRO A 123 -3.36 9.47 -14.82
CA PRO A 123 -4.73 9.91 -14.49
C PRO A 123 -5.80 8.84 -14.71
N PHE A 124 -5.64 7.99 -15.74
CA PHE A 124 -6.59 6.90 -16.00
C PHE A 124 -6.51 5.80 -14.93
N GLN A 125 -5.35 5.57 -14.32
CA GLN A 125 -5.17 4.60 -13.24
C GLN A 125 -5.81 5.10 -11.95
N GLU A 126 -5.65 6.40 -11.65
CA GLU A 126 -6.30 7.04 -10.50
C GLU A 126 -7.82 6.91 -10.57
N SER A 127 -8.42 7.27 -11.71
CA SER A 127 -9.86 7.11 -11.92
C SER A 127 -10.30 5.66 -11.75
N ALA A 128 -9.58 4.71 -12.35
CA ALA A 128 -9.90 3.29 -12.25
C ALA A 128 -9.84 2.76 -10.82
N ILE A 129 -8.85 3.21 -10.03
CA ILE A 129 -8.73 2.85 -8.62
C ILE A 129 -9.92 3.38 -7.82
N VAL A 130 -10.32 4.64 -8.02
CA VAL A 130 -11.49 5.22 -7.34
C VAL A 130 -12.75 4.44 -7.68
N ASP A 131 -12.95 4.08 -8.95
CA ASP A 131 -14.09 3.26 -9.39
C ASP A 131 -14.11 1.89 -8.72
N VAL A 132 -12.96 1.21 -8.64
CA VAL A 132 -12.83 -0.10 -7.98
C VAL A 132 -13.08 0.00 -6.48
N VAL A 133 -12.49 0.98 -5.81
CA VAL A 133 -12.70 1.22 -4.36
C VAL A 133 -14.17 1.53 -4.08
N PHE A 134 -14.79 2.38 -4.90
CA PHE A 134 -16.21 2.70 -4.78
C PHE A 134 -17.08 1.46 -4.97
N LYS A 135 -16.85 0.69 -6.04
CA LYS A 135 -17.63 -0.51 -6.34
C LYS A 135 -17.51 -1.59 -5.28
N HIS A 136 -16.29 -1.89 -4.83
CA HIS A 136 -16.02 -3.08 -4.01
C HIS A 136 -15.98 -2.79 -2.51
N LEU A 137 -15.59 -1.58 -2.10
CA LEU A 137 -15.26 -1.30 -0.70
C LEU A 137 -16.21 -0.29 -0.05
N TYR A 138 -16.80 0.63 -0.82
CA TYR A 138 -17.62 1.70 -0.25
C TYR A 138 -18.88 1.21 0.49
N THR A 139 -19.16 1.85 1.61
CA THR A 139 -20.40 1.74 2.39
C THR A 139 -20.87 3.13 2.76
N SER A 140 -22.11 3.26 3.25
CA SER A 140 -22.60 4.52 3.81
C SER A 140 -21.82 5.02 5.03
N MET A 141 -21.00 4.18 5.67
CA MET A 141 -20.30 4.49 6.92
C MET A 141 -18.77 4.46 6.81
N GLY A 142 -18.21 4.20 5.62
CA GLY A 142 -16.77 4.06 5.41
C GLY A 142 -16.40 3.02 4.36
N LEU A 143 -15.11 2.68 4.28
CA LEU A 143 -14.60 1.64 3.36
C LEU A 143 -14.45 0.30 4.09
N ARG A 144 -14.82 -0.79 3.43
CA ARG A 144 -14.42 -2.14 3.85
C ARG A 144 -12.91 -2.30 3.72
N SER A 145 -12.32 -3.05 4.64
CA SER A 145 -10.88 -3.35 4.66
C SER A 145 -10.47 -4.42 3.64
N LEU A 146 -11.44 -5.21 3.14
CA LEU A 146 -11.29 -6.22 2.11
C LEU A 146 -12.58 -6.32 1.27
N SER A 147 -12.46 -6.61 -0.03
CA SER A 147 -13.61 -6.83 -0.92
C SER A 147 -14.47 -8.01 -0.46
N PRO A 148 -15.81 -7.90 -0.45
CA PRO A 148 -16.73 -9.02 -0.17
C PRO A 148 -16.63 -10.20 -1.15
N GLU A 149 -16.00 -9.99 -2.31
CA GLU A 149 -15.74 -11.04 -3.29
C GLU A 149 -14.52 -11.90 -2.94
N ASP A 150 -13.68 -11.46 -1.99
CA ASP A 150 -12.53 -12.22 -1.52
C ASP A 150 -13.01 -13.37 -0.59
N PRO A 151 -12.55 -14.62 -0.80
CA PRO A 151 -12.97 -15.76 0.02
C PRO A 151 -12.59 -15.62 1.50
N LYS A 152 -11.65 -14.74 1.85
CA LYS A 152 -11.25 -14.46 3.24
C LYS A 152 -12.10 -13.38 3.91
N TYR A 153 -13.07 -12.77 3.20
CA TYR A 153 -13.88 -11.69 3.74
C TYR A 153 -14.78 -12.16 4.90
N VAL A 154 -14.63 -11.49 6.04
CA VAL A 154 -15.51 -11.68 7.22
C VAL A 154 -16.22 -10.36 7.53
N GLY A 155 -17.44 -10.20 7.03
CA GLY A 155 -18.21 -8.95 7.17
C GLY A 155 -18.83 -8.69 8.56
N LYS A 156 -18.53 -9.52 9.57
CA LYS A 156 -19.08 -9.38 10.92
C LYS A 156 -17.97 -9.51 11.97
N TYR A 157 -17.66 -8.39 12.62
CA TYR A 157 -16.80 -8.37 13.80
C TYR A 157 -17.59 -8.82 15.04
N SER A 158 -17.58 -10.12 15.33
CA SER A 158 -18.34 -10.72 16.44
C SER A 158 -17.69 -12.03 16.91
N GLY A 159 -18.13 -12.56 18.06
CA GLY A 159 -17.59 -13.81 18.61
C GLY A 159 -16.47 -13.62 19.62
N GLY A 160 -15.64 -14.65 19.78
CA GLY A 160 -14.52 -14.65 20.72
C GLY A 160 -13.39 -13.71 20.29
N ARG A 161 -12.33 -13.58 21.11
CA ARG A 161 -11.15 -12.77 20.76
C ARG A 161 -10.59 -13.16 19.38
N LYS A 162 -10.42 -14.45 19.12
CA LYS A 162 -9.87 -14.96 17.86
C LYS A 162 -10.72 -14.61 16.64
N ASP A 163 -12.04 -14.70 16.75
CA ASP A 163 -12.97 -14.40 15.66
C ASP A 163 -13.00 -12.90 15.35
N ARG A 164 -13.00 -12.07 16.41
CA ARG A 164 -12.97 -10.62 16.31
C ARG A 164 -11.68 -10.13 15.69
N ASP A 165 -10.54 -10.48 16.27
CA ASP A 165 -9.23 -10.07 15.76
C ASP A 165 -9.01 -10.60 14.32
N GLY A 166 -9.52 -11.79 14.01
CA GLY A 166 -9.53 -12.37 12.66
C GLY A 166 -10.37 -11.62 11.62
N ALA A 167 -11.32 -10.78 12.06
CA ALA A 167 -12.24 -10.02 11.21
C ALA A 167 -12.02 -8.50 11.31
N TYR A 168 -10.96 -8.05 11.97
CA TYR A 168 -10.72 -6.63 12.23
C TYR A 168 -10.29 -5.86 10.97
N HIS A 169 -9.63 -6.55 10.02
CA HIS A 169 -9.14 -6.03 8.74
C HIS A 169 -9.34 -7.01 7.59
#